data_AF-A0A351QWE3-F1
#
_entry.id   AF-A0A351QWE3-F1
#
_cell.length_a   1.000
_cell.length_b   1.000
_cell.length_c   1.000
_cell.angle_alpha   90.00
_cell.angle_beta   90.00
_cell.angle_gamma   90.00
#
_symmetry.space_group_name_H-M   'P 1'
#
loop_
_entity.id
_entity.type
_entity.pdbx_description
1 polymer ?
#
loop_
_entity_poly.entity_id
_entity_poly.type
_entity_poly.pdbx_seq_one_letter_code
_entity_poly.pdbx_strand_id
1 'polypeptide(L)'
;NYSNGTCLIFRLCPTDYHRFHFVDSGTCSKSTFIKGKYYSVNPVALENISKVFSENKREYSILKSDNFDDVIYIEVGATFVGSIIQTYSSSSKINR
;
A
#
# COMPACT_ATOMS: atom_id res chain seq x y z
N ASN A 1 -8.92 8.11 -12.10
CA ASN A 1 -9.53 9.04 -11.12
C ASN A 1 -10.24 8.17 -10.10
N TYR A 2 -9.89 8.22 -8.81
CA TYR A 2 -10.43 7.34 -7.76
C TYR A 2 -11.51 8.01 -6.89
N SER A 3 -11.97 9.20 -7.28
CA SER A 3 -13.03 9.92 -6.58
C SER A 3 -14.32 9.07 -6.54
N ASN A 4 -14.99 9.03 -5.39
CA ASN A 4 -16.15 8.16 -5.13
C ASN A 4 -15.86 6.65 -5.21
N GLY A 5 -14.59 6.24 -5.21
CA GLY A 5 -14.20 4.83 -5.11
C GLY A 5 -14.30 4.28 -3.69
N THR A 6 -14.04 2.98 -3.56
CA THR A 6 -13.94 2.31 -2.25
C THR A 6 -12.49 2.32 -1.77
N CYS A 7 -12.27 2.73 -0.52
CA CYS A 7 -10.96 2.72 0.11
C CYS A 7 -10.96 1.74 1.29
N LEU A 8 -10.00 0.81 1.29
CA LEU A 8 -9.78 -0.13 2.38
C LEU A 8 -8.44 0.19 3.04
N ILE A 9 -8.44 0.33 4.36
CA ILE A 9 -7.24 0.64 5.13
C ILE A 9 -6.98 -0.51 6.10
N PHE A 10 -5.82 -1.13 5.95
CA PHE A 10 -5.36 -2.22 6.82
C PHE A 10 -4.15 -1.73 7.61
N ARG A 11 -4.26 -1.74 8.94
CA ARG A 11 -3.14 -1.49 9.84
C ARG A 11 -2.59 -2.83 10.32
N LEU A 12 -1.30 -3.05 10.10
CA LEU A 12 -0.59 -4.24 10.59
C LEU A 12 0.14 -3.92 11.89
N CYS A 13 -0.17 -4.66 12.94
CA CYS A 13 0.58 -4.66 14.20
C CYS A 13 1.90 -5.42 14.01
N PRO A 14 2.93 -5.17 14.85
CA PRO A 14 4.23 -5.87 14.76
C PRO A 14 4.13 -7.41 14.76
N THR A 15 3.10 -7.96 15.39
CA THR A 15 2.84 -9.41 15.47
C THR A 15 2.16 -9.99 14.23
N ASP A 16 1.64 -9.14 13.35
CA ASP A 16 0.85 -9.57 12.21
C ASP A 16 1.73 -10.05 11.06
N TYR A 17 1.11 -10.70 10.07
CA TYR A 17 1.80 -11.11 8.86
C TYR A 17 2.05 -9.90 7.95
N HIS A 18 3.32 -9.51 7.78
CA HIS A 18 3.73 -8.30 7.04
C HIS A 18 3.95 -8.55 5.54
N ARG A 19 3.15 -9.42 4.93
CA ARG A 19 3.08 -9.56 3.48
C ARG A 19 1.65 -9.32 3.04
N PHE A 20 1.51 -8.66 1.90
CA PHE A 20 0.24 -8.39 1.26
C PHE A 20 0.19 -9.13 -0.07
N HIS A 21 -1.02 -9.40 -0.53
CA HIS A 21 -1.28 -10.17 -1.74
C HIS A 21 -2.27 -9.40 -2.61
N PHE A 22 -2.13 -9.52 -3.93
CA PHE A 22 -3.04 -8.90 -4.88
C PHE A 22 -4.43 -9.49 -4.74
N VAL A 23 -5.47 -8.68 -4.49
CA VAL A 23 -6.90 -9.01 -4.35
C VAL A 23 -7.51 -9.71 -5.55
N ASP A 24 -6.90 -9.57 -6.73
CA ASP A 24 -7.33 -10.19 -7.98
C ASP A 24 -6.14 -10.54 -8.87
N SER A 25 -6.38 -11.38 -9.87
CA SER A 25 -5.47 -11.57 -11.01
C SER A 25 -5.42 -10.31 -11.87
N GLY A 26 -4.34 -10.12 -12.62
CA GLY A 26 -4.17 -8.93 -13.45
C GLY A 26 -2.73 -8.61 -13.81
N THR A 27 -2.49 -7.38 -14.27
CA THR A 27 -1.14 -6.89 -14.57
C THR A 27 -0.81 -5.71 -13.68
N CYS A 28 0.15 -5.88 -12.77
CA CYS A 28 0.56 -4.81 -11.85
C CYS A 28 1.67 -3.95 -12.45
N SER A 29 1.52 -2.63 -12.35
CA SER A 29 2.52 -1.67 -12.79
C SER A 29 3.80 -1.77 -11.97
N LYS A 30 4.87 -1.11 -12.42
CA LYS A 30 6.01 -0.83 -11.54
C LYS A 30 5.55 -0.01 -10.33
N SER A 31 6.10 -0.33 -9.16
CA SER A 31 5.92 0.46 -7.95
C SER A 31 6.58 1.84 -8.09
N THR A 32 5.87 2.88 -7.67
CA THR A 32 6.35 4.26 -7.63
C THR A 32 6.63 4.65 -6.19
N PHE A 33 7.87 5.02 -5.93
CA PHE A 33 8.34 5.43 -4.61
C PHE A 33 8.07 6.90 -4.32
N ILE A 34 7.56 7.19 -3.13
CA ILE A 34 7.32 8.55 -2.63
C ILE A 34 8.11 8.73 -1.31
N LYS A 35 9.04 9.70 -1.32
CA LYS A 35 9.78 10.12 -0.13
C LYS A 35 8.81 10.67 0.91
N GLY A 36 9.07 10.39 2.18
CA GLY A 36 8.28 10.90 3.28
C GLY A 36 8.95 10.61 4.62
N LYS A 37 8.22 10.91 5.70
CA LYS A 37 8.65 10.68 7.08
C LYS A 37 8.32 9.25 7.52
N TYR A 38 8.63 8.92 8.77
CA TYR A 38 8.33 7.62 9.37
C TYR A 38 7.58 7.81 10.69
N TYR A 39 6.44 8.51 10.66
CA TYR A 39 5.60 8.63 11.84
C TYR A 39 5.02 7.26 12.24
N SER A 40 4.75 7.10 13.52
CA SER A 40 4.18 5.88 14.06
C SER A 40 2.73 5.72 13.59
N VAL A 41 2.36 4.48 13.30
CA VAL A 41 0.98 4.06 12.99
C VAL A 41 0.33 3.34 14.18
N ASN A 42 0.88 3.48 15.40
CA ASN A 42 0.20 3.05 16.62
C ASN A 42 -1.13 3.83 16.75
N PRO A 43 -2.24 3.22 17.20
CA PRO A 43 -3.53 3.89 17.36
C PRO A 43 -3.46 5.27 18.04
N VAL A 44 -2.68 5.38 19.12
CA VAL A 44 -2.50 6.66 19.85
C VAL A 44 -1.84 7.72 18.97
N ALA A 45 -0.91 7.34 18.10
CA ALA A 45 -0.27 8.26 17.17
C ALA A 45 -1.21 8.65 16.02
N LEU A 46 -2.03 7.72 15.53
CA LEU A 46 -3.02 7.97 14.47
C LEU A 46 -4.11 8.94 14.90
N GLU A 47 -4.51 8.92 16.17
CA GLU A 47 -5.47 9.88 16.74
C GLU A 47 -4.93 11.32 16.74
N ASN A 48 -3.61 11.49 16.86
CA ASN A 48 -2.97 12.79 17.03
C ASN A 48 -2.32 13.34 15.74
N ILE A 49 -1.99 12.47 14.78
CA ILE A 49 -1.31 12.85 13.53
C ILE A 49 -2.28 12.61 12.36
N SER A 50 -2.98 13.66 11.94
CA SER A 50 -4.04 13.57 10.92
C SER A 50 -3.56 13.20 9.51
N LYS A 51 -2.24 13.25 9.24
CA LYS A 51 -1.67 13.12 7.88
C LYS A 51 -0.68 11.97 7.69
N VAL A 52 -0.66 10.97 8.59
CA VAL A 52 0.31 9.85 8.54
C VAL A 52 0.34 9.18 7.16
N PHE A 53 -0.82 8.85 6.58
CA PHE A 53 -0.89 8.15 5.28
C PHE A 53 -0.33 8.96 4.10
N SER A 54 -0.39 10.29 4.17
CA SER A 54 0.08 11.19 3.10
C SER A 54 1.49 11.73 3.32
N GLU A 55 1.98 11.78 4.57
CA GLU A 55 3.31 12.29 4.90
C GLU A 55 4.36 11.21 5.05
N ASN A 56 3.95 9.98 5.41
CA ASN A 56 4.91 8.90 5.51
C ASN A 56 5.45 8.49 4.15
N LYS A 57 6.69 7.98 4.19
CA LYS A 57 7.33 7.28 3.08
C LYS A 57 6.41 6.14 2.65
N ARG A 58 6.08 6.10 1.37
CA ARG A 58 5.14 5.14 0.83
C ARG A 58 5.50 4.77 -0.59
N GLU A 59 4.95 3.66 -1.02
CA GLU A 59 4.99 3.21 -2.40
C GLU A 59 3.57 3.02 -2.89
N TYR A 60 3.38 3.10 -4.20
CA TYR A 60 2.12 2.70 -4.79
C TYR A 60 2.32 1.99 -6.13
N SER A 61 1.40 1.09 -6.43
CA SER A 61 1.32 0.40 -7.72
C SER A 61 -0.13 0.31 -8.17
N ILE A 62 -0.34 0.15 -9.48
CA ILE A 62 -1.66 0.04 -10.08
C ILE A 62 -1.78 -1.36 -10.65
N LEU A 63 -2.73 -2.12 -10.13
CA LEU A 63 -3.16 -3.39 -10.68
C LEU A 63 -4.25 -3.13 -11.71
N LYS A 64 -3.97 -3.42 -12.98
CA LYS A 64 -5.00 -3.60 -13.99
C LYS A 64 -5.63 -4.96 -13.74
N SER A 65 -6.74 -4.96 -13.01
CA SER A 65 -7.44 -6.15 -12.56
C SER A 65 -8.23 -6.79 -13.71
N ASP A 66 -8.47 -8.09 -13.60
CA ASP A 66 -9.26 -8.83 -14.59
C ASP A 66 -10.77 -8.75 -14.30
N ASN A 67 -11.13 -8.65 -13.02
CA ASN A 67 -12.52 -8.66 -12.55
C ASN A 67 -12.99 -7.30 -12.00
N PHE A 68 -12.07 -6.37 -11.75
CA PHE A 68 -12.33 -5.01 -11.32
C PHE A 68 -11.66 -4.01 -12.28
N ASP A 69 -12.02 -2.74 -12.14
CA ASP A 69 -11.26 -1.63 -12.74
C ASP A 69 -9.85 -1.51 -12.12
N ASP A 70 -9.10 -0.47 -12.51
CA ASP A 70 -7.79 -0.18 -11.92
C ASP A 70 -7.85 -0.13 -10.39
N VAL A 71 -7.10 -1.02 -9.73
CA VAL A 71 -6.94 -1.07 -8.27
C VAL A 71 -5.59 -0.48 -7.88
N ILE A 72 -5.59 0.53 -7.02
CA ILE A 72 -4.36 1.10 -6.47
C ILE A 72 -3.98 0.42 -5.15
N TYR A 73 -2.75 -0.08 -5.09
CA TYR A 73 -2.11 -0.53 -3.85
C TYR A 73 -1.24 0.60 -3.34
N ILE A 74 -1.35 0.91 -2.05
CA ILE A 74 -0.53 1.93 -1.39
C ILE A 74 0.04 1.32 -0.11
N GLU A 75 1.34 1.08 -0.09
CA GLU A 75 2.06 0.60 1.07
C GLU A 75 2.68 1.79 1.80
N VAL A 76 2.29 1.99 3.07
CA VAL A 76 2.76 3.11 3.89
C VAL A 76 3.74 2.59 4.94
N GLY A 77 4.99 3.05 4.88
CA GLY A 77 5.99 2.74 5.89
C GLY A 77 5.73 3.49 7.20
N ALA A 78 6.27 2.99 8.30
CA ALA A 78 6.14 3.58 9.63
C ALA A 78 7.48 3.55 10.38
N THR A 79 7.51 4.11 11.60
CA THR A 79 8.66 4.01 12.50
C THR A 79 9.05 2.54 12.69
N PHE A 80 10.34 2.22 12.53
CA PHE A 80 10.91 0.86 12.59
C PHE A 80 10.45 -0.13 11.50
N VAL A 81 9.40 0.16 10.73
CA VAL A 81 8.88 -0.68 9.64
C VAL A 81 8.83 0.16 8.36
N GLY A 82 10.01 0.58 7.90
CA GLY A 82 10.16 1.54 6.80
C GLY A 82 10.46 0.93 5.43
N SER A 83 10.89 -0.33 5.38
CA SER A 83 11.22 -1.02 4.13
C SER A 83 9.97 -1.56 3.47
N ILE A 84 9.83 -1.30 2.16
CA ILE A 84 8.76 -1.84 1.33
C ILE A 84 9.49 -2.58 0.21
N ILE A 85 9.17 -3.86 0.02
CA ILE A 85 9.83 -4.73 -0.95
C ILE A 85 8.76 -5.40 -1.78
N GLN A 86 8.75 -5.09 -3.08
CA GLN A 86 7.84 -5.72 -4.03
C GLN A 86 8.47 -7.02 -4.55
N THR A 87 7.74 -8.13 -4.41
CA THR A 87 8.21 -9.46 -4.83
C THR A 87 7.65 -9.91 -6.19
N TYR A 88 6.78 -9.10 -6.81
CA TYR A 88 6.20 -9.40 -8.11
C TYR A 88 7.08 -8.83 -9.23
N SER A 89 6.98 -9.44 -10.42
CA SER A 89 7.59 -8.89 -11.62
C SER A 89 6.66 -7.81 -12.21
N SER A 90 7.15 -6.57 -12.30
CA SER A 90 6.36 -5.46 -12.85
C SER A 90 5.98 -5.72 -14.31
N SER A 91 4.77 -5.32 -14.68
CA SER A 91 4.22 -5.46 -16.04
C SER A 91 4.09 -6.89 -16.55
N SER A 92 4.25 -7.89 -15.69
CA SER A 92 3.88 -9.27 -15.99
C SER A 92 2.51 -9.61 -15.43
N LYS A 93 1.87 -10.62 -16.03
CA LYS A 93 0.62 -11.17 -15.51
C LYS A 93 0.84 -11.80 -14.14
N ILE A 94 -0.04 -11.46 -13.20
CA ILE A 94 -0.17 -12.06 -11.88
C ILE A 94 -1.39 -12.97 -11.90
N ASN A 95 -1.21 -14.20 -11.42
CA ASN A 95 -2.30 -15.13 -11.14
C ASN A 95 -2.44 -15.21 -9.62
N ARG A 96 -3.61 -14.82 -9.10
CA ARG A 96 -3.98 -14.97 -7.69
C ARG A 96 -4.40 -16.41 -7.38
#